data_AF-A0AA90HUP9-F1
#
_entry.id   AF-A0AA90HUP9-F1
#
_cell.length_a   1.000
_cell.length_b   1.000
_cell.length_c   1.000
_cell.angle_alpha   90.00
_cell.angle_beta   90.00
_cell.angle_gamma   90.00
#
_symmetry.space_group_name_H-M   'P 1'
#
loop_
_entity.id
_entity.type
_entity.pdbx_description
1 polymer ?
#
loop_
_entity_poly.entity_id
_entity_poly.type
_entity_poly.pdbx_seq_one_letter_code
_entity_poly.pdbx_strand_id
1 'polypeptide(L)'
;MNLSKDEKERINQQQLYRLLRKLVKQGHLTKHIHSNNPRLSTFVETESMHEFRKKFDLLAIKNDSKKLNFKTNELKEKQKIYENQIKASEQALIDFPELRTNILKRKNQLLQDIEKLKAYTDFLTSLI
;
A
#
# COMPACT_ATOMS: atom_id res chain seq x y z
N MET A 1 9.80 -5.30 32.60
CA MET A 1 10.91 -4.45 33.04
C MET A 1 10.81 -3.12 32.32
N ASN A 2 10.64 -2.00 33.04
CA ASN A 2 10.59 -0.66 32.46
C ASN A 2 12.02 -0.09 32.42
N LEU A 3 12.66 -0.19 31.26
CA LEU A 3 13.99 0.37 31.01
C LEU A 3 13.97 1.90 31.11
N SER A 4 15.01 2.48 31.72
CA SER A 4 15.26 3.91 31.74
C SER A 4 15.50 4.46 30.32
N LYS A 5 15.32 5.77 30.12
CA LYS A 5 15.56 6.43 28.83
C LYS A 5 16.99 6.19 28.33
N ASP A 6 17.98 6.30 29.21
CA ASP A 6 19.40 6.11 28.88
C ASP A 6 19.75 4.66 28.50
N GLU A 7 19.00 3.69 29.01
CA GLU A 7 19.17 2.28 28.68
C GLU A 7 18.58 1.97 27.30
N LYS A 8 17.40 2.55 27.01
CA LYS A 8 16.77 2.44 25.68
C LYS A 8 17.64 3.09 24.60
N GLU A 9 18.24 4.25 24.88
CA GLU A 9 19.16 4.92 23.96
C GLU A 9 20.44 4.11 23.70
N ARG A 10 21.04 3.52 24.75
CA ARG A 10 22.21 2.64 24.60
C ARG A 10 21.90 1.39 23.77
N ILE A 11 20.75 0.77 23.99
CA ILE A 11 20.29 -0.38 23.19
C ILE A 11 20.12 0.03 21.73
N ASN A 12 19.51 1.19 21.46
CA ASN A 12 19.34 1.71 20.11
C ASN A 12 20.69 2.00 19.42
N GLN A 13 21.66 2.58 20.12
CA GLN A 13 23.00 2.80 19.59
C GLN A 13 23.71 1.49 19.22
N GLN A 14 23.64 0.48 20.10
CA GLN A 14 24.23 -0.83 19.80
C GLN A 14 23.56 -1.50 18.60
N GLN A 15 22.24 -1.41 18.49
CA GLN A 15 21.49 -1.92 17.33
C GLN A 15 21.90 -1.20 16.04
N LEU A 16 22.03 0.12 16.08
CA LEU A 16 22.50 0.93 14.96
C LEU A 16 23.90 0.48 14.51
N TYR A 17 24.86 0.32 15.43
CA TYR A 17 26.21 -0.16 15.07
C TYR A 17 26.22 -1.58 14.50
N ARG A 18 25.35 -2.46 14.99
CA ARG A 18 25.18 -3.81 14.41
C ARG A 18 24.67 -3.74 12.98
N LEU A 19 23.73 -2.84 12.69
CA LEU A 19 23.23 -2.60 11.34
C LEU A 19 24.31 -2.04 10.43
N LEU A 20 25.02 -0.98 10.86
CA LEU A 20 26.12 -0.39 10.09
C LEU A 20 27.20 -1.41 9.78
N ARG A 21 27.60 -2.24 10.76
CA ARG A 21 28.59 -3.30 10.54
C ARG A 21 28.12 -4.35 9.52
N LYS A 22 26.82 -4.69 9.55
CA LYS A 22 26.23 -5.62 8.58
C LYS A 22 26.26 -5.02 7.16
N LEU A 23 25.87 -3.75 7.02
CA LEU A 23 25.88 -3.05 5.75
C LEU A 23 27.30 -2.90 5.18
N VAL A 24 28.30 -2.67 6.03
CA VAL A 24 29.72 -2.70 5.62
C VAL A 24 30.13 -4.09 5.13
N LYS A 25 29.78 -5.16 5.88
CA LYS A 25 30.10 -6.54 5.46
C LYS A 25 29.45 -6.92 4.13
N GLN A 26 28.28 -6.37 3.83
CA GLN A 26 27.56 -6.58 2.57
C GLN A 26 28.08 -5.69 1.42
N GLY A 27 29.05 -4.81 1.68
CA GLY A 27 29.63 -3.92 0.69
C GLY A 27 28.81 -2.66 0.41
N HIS A 28 27.69 -2.43 1.11
CA HIS A 28 26.82 -1.27 0.93
C HIS A 28 27.37 0.01 1.57
N LEU A 29 28.19 -0.13 2.60
CA LEU A 29 28.89 0.98 3.24
C LEU A 29 30.39 0.72 3.29
N THR A 30 31.18 1.79 3.17
CA THR A 30 32.60 1.77 3.47
C THR A 30 32.83 2.48 4.79
N LYS A 31 33.58 1.85 5.70
CA LYS A 31 33.93 2.44 7.00
C LYS A 31 35.31 3.08 6.91
N HIS A 32 35.41 4.35 7.29
CA HIS A 32 36.65 5.08 7.47
C HIS A 32 36.85 5.43 8.95
N ILE A 33 38.03 5.15 9.49
CA ILE A 33 38.41 5.55 10.85
C ILE A 33 39.20 6.84 10.75
N HIS A 34 38.90 7.83 11.59
CA HIS A 34 39.61 9.11 11.55
C HIS A 34 41.03 8.95 12.08
N SER A 35 42.02 9.47 11.34
CA SER A 35 43.42 9.49 11.75
C SER A 35 43.64 10.22 13.07
N ASN A 36 42.89 11.31 13.28
CA ASN A 36 43.04 12.19 14.44
C ASN A 36 42.33 11.66 15.70
N ASN A 37 41.35 10.76 15.52
CA ASN A 37 40.64 10.14 16.63
C ASN A 37 40.16 8.74 16.25
N PRO A 38 40.85 7.68 16.69
CA PRO A 38 40.51 6.29 16.32
C PRO A 38 39.18 5.81 16.90
N ARG A 39 38.57 6.54 17.84
CA ARG A 39 37.23 6.24 18.38
C ARG A 39 36.11 6.71 17.46
N LEU A 40 36.41 7.58 16.48
CA LEU A 40 35.44 8.08 15.53
C LEU A 40 35.55 7.32 14.22
N SER A 41 34.39 7.03 13.63
CA SER A 41 34.29 6.37 12.33
C SER A 41 33.20 7.03 11.51
N THR A 42 33.50 7.25 10.23
CA THR A 42 32.54 7.70 9.22
C THR A 42 32.19 6.54 8.32
N PHE A 43 30.92 6.47 7.90
CA PHE A 43 30.42 5.47 6.96
C PHE A 43 29.99 6.19 5.69
N VAL A 44 30.49 5.74 4.55
CA VAL A 44 30.20 6.32 3.23
C VAL A 44 29.45 5.29 2.40
N GLU A 45 28.41 5.73 1.69
CA GLU A 45 27.64 4.85 0.82
C GLU A 45 28.45 4.42 -0.40
N THR A 46 28.33 3.16 -0.79
CA THR A 46 28.88 2.66 -2.05
C THR A 46 27.81 2.67 -3.14
N GLU A 47 28.22 2.49 -4.40
CA GLU A 47 27.29 2.32 -5.52
C GLU A 47 26.31 1.16 -5.30
N SER A 48 26.74 0.08 -4.62
CA SER A 48 25.86 -1.03 -4.30
C SER A 48 24.69 -0.65 -3.38
N MET A 49 24.82 0.40 -2.57
CA MET A 49 23.72 0.93 -1.74
C MET A 49 22.63 1.55 -2.63
N HIS A 50 23.03 2.20 -3.71
CA HIS A 50 22.09 2.76 -4.69
C HIS A 50 21.30 1.64 -5.37
N GLU A 51 21.97 0.58 -5.82
CA GLU A 51 21.31 -0.61 -6.40
C GLU A 51 20.44 -1.37 -5.38
N PHE A 52 20.88 -1.43 -4.12
CA PHE A 52 20.10 -2.01 -3.02
C PHE A 52 18.78 -1.26 -2.85
N ARG A 53 18.79 0.08 -2.80
CA ARG A 53 17.57 0.90 -2.71
C ARG A 53 16.63 0.71 -3.90
N LYS A 54 17.15 0.70 -5.14
CA LYS A 54 16.33 0.43 -6.33
C LYS A 54 15.55 -0.88 -6.24
N LYS A 55 16.13 -1.93 -5.65
CA LYS A 55 15.43 -3.21 -5.44
C LYS A 55 14.24 -3.06 -4.49
N PHE A 56 14.32 -2.23 -3.45
CA PHE A 56 13.18 -1.94 -2.59
C PHE A 56 12.11 -1.13 -3.31
N ASP A 57 12.50 -0.14 -4.10
CA ASP A 57 11.56 0.67 -4.89
C ASP A 57 10.80 -0.22 -5.88
N LEU A 58 11.50 -1.12 -6.58
CA LEU A 58 10.89 -2.10 -7.48
C LEU A 58 9.94 -3.06 -6.75
N LEU A 59 10.29 -3.50 -5.54
CA LEU A 59 9.42 -4.35 -4.71
C LEU A 59 8.17 -3.58 -4.24
N ALA A 60 8.32 -2.30 -3.89
CA ALA A 60 7.21 -1.43 -3.52
C ALA A 60 6.26 -1.23 -4.70
N ILE A 61 6.79 -0.88 -5.88
CA ILE A 61 6.03 -0.75 -7.13
C ILE A 61 5.30 -2.05 -7.46
N LYS A 62 5.98 -3.20 -7.36
CA LYS A 62 5.37 -4.52 -7.61
C LYS A 62 4.25 -4.84 -6.62
N ASN A 63 4.42 -4.47 -5.36
CA ASN A 63 3.39 -4.65 -4.33
C ASN A 63 2.17 -3.77 -4.59
N ASP A 64 2.37 -2.51 -4.97
CA ASP A 64 1.26 -1.60 -5.24
C ASP A 64 0.53 -1.97 -6.54
N SER A 65 1.24 -2.43 -7.57
CA SER A 65 0.63 -3.04 -8.76
C SER A 65 -0.23 -4.25 -8.42
N LYS A 66 0.22 -5.14 -7.53
CA LYS A 66 -0.60 -6.27 -7.06
C LYS A 66 -1.85 -5.82 -6.30
N LYS A 67 -1.70 -4.86 -5.38
CA LYS A 67 -2.85 -4.30 -4.63
C LYS A 67 -3.86 -3.63 -5.56
N LEU A 68 -3.37 -2.91 -6.57
CA LEU A 68 -4.20 -2.22 -7.54
C LEU A 68 -5.01 -3.21 -8.39
N ASN A 69 -4.37 -4.29 -8.87
CA ASN A 69 -5.07 -5.37 -9.55
C ASN A 69 -6.15 -6.04 -8.68
N PHE A 70 -5.80 -6.35 -7.42
CA PHE A 70 -6.76 -6.92 -6.48
C PHE A 70 -7.96 -5.99 -6.25
N LYS A 71 -7.70 -4.70 -6.03
CA LYS A 71 -8.77 -3.71 -5.81
C LYS A 71 -9.66 -3.54 -7.04
N THR A 72 -9.07 -3.52 -8.23
CA THR A 72 -9.80 -3.44 -9.50
C THR A 72 -10.76 -4.63 -9.67
N ASN A 73 -10.31 -5.84 -9.33
CA ASN A 73 -11.17 -7.03 -9.38
C ASN A 73 -12.30 -7.00 -8.34
N GLU A 74 -12.01 -6.57 -7.11
CA GLU A 74 -13.01 -6.38 -6.05
C GLU A 74 -14.13 -5.42 -6.48
N LEU A 75 -13.75 -4.30 -7.13
CA LEU A 75 -14.70 -3.30 -7.63
C LEU A 75 -15.58 -3.85 -8.77
N LYS A 76 -15.02 -4.65 -9.68
CA LYS A 76 -15.77 -5.32 -10.75
C LYS A 76 -16.81 -6.29 -10.20
N GLU A 77 -16.46 -7.09 -9.20
CA GLU A 77 -17.43 -7.99 -8.54
C GLU A 77 -18.53 -7.19 -7.83
N LYS A 78 -18.18 -6.09 -7.16
CA LYS A 78 -19.16 -5.20 -6.54
C LYS A 78 -20.11 -4.57 -7.56
N GLN A 79 -19.59 -4.16 -8.71
CA GLN A 79 -20.39 -3.63 -9.82
C GLN A 79 -21.41 -4.69 -10.31
N LYS A 80 -20.97 -5.94 -10.50
CA LYS A 80 -21.83 -7.06 -10.90
C LYS A 80 -22.97 -7.31 -9.90
N ILE A 81 -22.70 -7.18 -8.60
CA ILE A 81 -23.74 -7.28 -7.56
C ILE A 81 -24.79 -6.19 -7.73
N TYR A 82 -24.38 -4.94 -7.99
CA TYR A 82 -25.32 -3.83 -8.20
C TYR A 82 -26.15 -4.01 -9.48
N GLU A 83 -25.54 -4.46 -10.57
CA GLU A 83 -26.25 -4.80 -11.81
C GLU A 83 -27.32 -5.88 -11.57
N ASN A 84 -27.00 -6.90 -10.77
CA ASN A 84 -27.96 -7.93 -10.39
C ASN A 84 -29.10 -7.39 -9.50
N GLN A 85 -28.81 -6.48 -8.57
CA GLN A 85 -29.84 -5.82 -7.75
C GLN A 85 -30.77 -4.95 -8.60
N ILE A 86 -30.25 -4.28 -9.63
CA ILE A 86 -31.06 -3.52 -10.57
C ILE A 86 -32.02 -4.45 -11.34
N LYS A 87 -31.55 -5.61 -11.80
CA LYS A 87 -32.42 -6.62 -12.43
C LYS A 87 -33.49 -7.13 -11.46
N ALA A 88 -33.11 -7.44 -10.22
CA ALA A 88 -34.04 -7.87 -9.19
C ALA A 88 -35.09 -6.80 -8.85
N SER A 89 -34.75 -5.51 -8.99
CA SER A 89 -35.69 -4.42 -8.77
C SER A 89 -36.85 -4.43 -9.77
N GLU A 90 -36.67 -4.98 -10.97
CA GLU A 90 -37.73 -5.09 -11.99
C GLU A 90 -38.78 -6.10 -11.55
N GLN A 91 -38.34 -7.23 -10.98
CA GLN A 91 -39.24 -8.21 -10.38
C GLN A 91 -39.93 -7.63 -9.13
N ALA A 92 -39.19 -6.91 -8.28
CA ALA A 92 -39.77 -6.28 -7.10
C ALA A 92 -40.87 -5.26 -7.42
N LEU A 93 -40.80 -4.59 -8.58
CA LEU A 93 -41.87 -3.69 -9.04
C LEU A 93 -43.17 -4.43 -9.37
N ILE A 94 -43.08 -5.70 -9.78
CA ILE A 94 -44.23 -6.57 -10.05
C ILE A 94 -44.78 -7.10 -8.73
N ASP A 95 -43.90 -7.63 -7.87
CA ASP A 95 -44.28 -8.29 -6.62
C ASP A 95 -44.81 -7.29 -5.57
N PHE A 96 -44.30 -6.05 -5.57
CA PHE A 96 -44.58 -5.04 -4.54
C PHE A 96 -44.94 -3.67 -5.16
N PRO A 97 -46.07 -3.54 -5.85
CA PRO A 97 -46.44 -2.31 -6.59
C PRO A 97 -46.65 -1.09 -5.67
N GLU A 98 -47.11 -1.29 -4.44
CA GLU A 98 -47.29 -0.21 -3.44
C GLU A 98 -45.97 0.45 -3.04
N LEU A 99 -44.85 -0.27 -3.16
CA LEU A 99 -43.50 0.23 -2.85
C LEU A 99 -42.78 0.84 -4.05
N ARG A 100 -43.46 1.01 -5.20
CA ARG A 100 -42.88 1.48 -6.47
C ARG A 100 -41.95 2.68 -6.32
N THR A 101 -42.37 3.71 -5.60
CA THR A 101 -41.57 4.93 -5.41
C THR A 101 -40.25 4.64 -4.71
N ASN A 102 -40.27 3.80 -3.67
CA ASN A 102 -39.08 3.41 -2.91
C ASN A 102 -38.16 2.52 -3.75
N ILE A 103 -38.73 1.58 -4.51
CA ILE A 103 -37.98 0.69 -5.41
C ILE A 103 -37.26 1.50 -6.50
N LEU A 104 -37.97 2.43 -7.16
CA LEU A 104 -37.39 3.30 -8.18
C LEU A 104 -36.31 4.22 -7.61
N LYS A 105 -36.53 4.80 -6.43
CA LYS A 105 -35.51 5.60 -5.73
C LYS A 105 -34.25 4.78 -5.47
N ARG A 106 -34.39 3.54 -5.02
CA ARG A 106 -33.26 2.64 -4.77
C ARG A 106 -32.55 2.22 -6.06
N LYS A 107 -33.29 1.91 -7.13
CA LYS A 107 -32.75 1.61 -8.46
C LYS A 107 -31.88 2.76 -8.99
N ASN A 108 -32.37 4.00 -8.89
CA ASN A 108 -31.62 5.19 -9.30
C ASN A 108 -30.36 5.41 -8.47
N GLN A 109 -30.40 5.15 -7.16
CA GLN A 109 -29.20 5.20 -6.32
C GLN A 109 -28.14 4.18 -6.76
N LEU A 110 -28.56 2.95 -7.07
CA LEU A 110 -27.64 1.91 -7.54
C LEU A 110 -27.00 2.27 -8.89
N LEU A 111 -27.74 2.92 -9.80
CA LEU A 111 -27.20 3.42 -11.07
C LEU A 111 -26.10 4.47 -10.83
N GLN A 112 -26.33 5.44 -9.94
CA GLN A 112 -25.32 6.44 -9.57
C GLN A 112 -24.09 5.80 -8.91
N ASP A 113 -24.30 4.79 -8.06
CA ASP A 113 -23.20 4.08 -7.39
C ASP A 113 -22.37 3.28 -8.40
N ILE A 114 -22.98 2.70 -9.44
CA ILE A 114 -22.28 2.04 -10.55
C ILE A 114 -21.43 3.06 -11.32
N GLU A 115 -21.96 4.24 -11.66
CA GLU A 115 -21.19 5.27 -12.36
C GLU A 115 -19.95 5.71 -11.57
N LYS A 116 -20.09 5.92 -10.26
CA LYS A 116 -18.96 6.26 -9.37
C LYS A 116 -17.94 5.12 -9.30
N LEU A 117 -18.41 3.88 -9.18
CA LEU A 117 -17.52 2.71 -9.18
C LEU A 117 -16.77 2.59 -10.51
N LYS A 118 -17.44 2.83 -11.63
CA LYS A 118 -16.85 2.78 -12.97
C LYS A 118 -15.79 3.86 -13.13
N ALA A 119 -16.09 5.11 -12.78
CA ALA A 119 -15.11 6.20 -12.84
C ALA A 119 -13.85 5.91 -12.02
N TYR A 120 -14.01 5.37 -10.81
CA TYR A 120 -12.86 4.99 -9.98
C TYR A 120 -12.10 3.78 -10.54
N THR A 121 -12.81 2.78 -11.07
CA THR A 121 -12.20 1.61 -11.70
C THR A 121 -11.42 1.98 -12.97
N ASP A 122 -11.96 2.89 -13.79
CA ASP A 122 -11.30 3.41 -14.99
C ASP A 122 -10.04 4.20 -14.61
N PHE A 123 -10.11 5.03 -13.57
CA PHE A 123 -8.94 5.71 -13.03
C PHE A 123 -7.87 4.71 -12.56
N LEU A 124 -8.23 3.71 -11.75
CA LEU A 124 -7.27 2.67 -11.31
C LEU A 124 -6.67 1.92 -12.50
N THR A 125 -7.46 1.60 -13.52
CA THR A 125 -6.99 0.88 -14.71
C THR A 125 -6.02 1.73 -15.53
N SER A 126 -6.16 3.07 -15.53
CA SER A 126 -5.22 3.97 -16.19
C SER A 126 -3.83 4.04 -15.54
N LEU A 127 -3.69 3.54 -14.31
CA LEU A 127 -2.42 3.47 -13.57
C LEU A 127 -1.68 2.14 -13.77
N ILE A 128 -2.24 1.20 -14.53
CA ILE A 128 -1.65 -0.10 -14.90
C ILE A 128 -0.84 0.05 -16.17
#